data_AF-A0A5U9KZJ6-F1
#
_entry.id   AF-A0A5U9KZJ6-F1
#
_cell.length_a   1.000
_cell.length_b   1.000
_cell.length_c   1.000
_cell.angle_alpha   90.00
_cell.angle_beta   90.00
_cell.angle_gamma   90.00
#
_symmetry.space_group_name_H-M   'P 1'
#
loop_
_entity.id
_entity.type
_entity.pdbx_description
1 polymer ?
#
loop_
_entity_poly.entity_id
_entity_poly.type
_entity_poly.pdbx_seq_one_letter_code
_entity_poly.pdbx_strand_id
1 'polypeptide(L)'
;MQFKHLTAILFVAGITAGLNAQASTDIRVTYAGSMGKVMDQALGPAFAGQQGGKYEGQGQGSYGMARLLAGKKITADVFVSITPGPMQILKDAGLIDNAVPVASTSMVIAYSPESKFAHQFSQS
;
A
#
# COMPACT_ATOMS: atom_id res chain seq x y z
N MET A 1 -43.73 13.37 -44.38
CA MET A 1 -43.06 12.07 -44.14
C MET A 1 -41.56 12.24 -43.80
N GLN A 2 -41.18 13.20 -42.93
CA GLN A 2 -39.77 13.52 -42.62
C GLN A 2 -39.38 13.44 -41.14
N PHE A 3 -40.33 13.15 -40.23
CA PHE A 3 -40.06 13.07 -38.80
C PHE A 3 -39.46 11.73 -38.33
N LYS A 4 -39.37 10.73 -39.21
CA LYS A 4 -38.96 9.36 -38.86
C LYS A 4 -37.45 9.11 -38.95
N HIS A 5 -36.70 10.01 -39.60
CA HIS A 5 -35.24 9.90 -39.75
C HIS A 5 -34.47 10.73 -38.71
N LEU A 6 -35.11 11.70 -38.06
CA LEU A 6 -34.47 12.52 -37.04
C LEU A 6 -34.18 11.72 -35.75
N THR A 7 -35.04 10.75 -35.43
CA THR A 7 -34.92 9.91 -34.23
C THR A 7 -33.83 8.84 -34.37
N ALA A 8 -33.47 8.46 -35.60
CA ALA A 8 -32.46 7.44 -35.86
C ALA A 8 -31.03 7.97 -35.68
N ILE A 9 -30.80 9.27 -35.91
CA ILE A 9 -29.48 9.89 -35.78
C ILE A 9 -29.11 10.12 -34.31
N LEU A 10 -30.10 10.36 -33.44
CA LEU A 10 -29.86 10.59 -32.01
C LEU A 10 -29.45 9.32 -31.24
N PHE A 11 -29.79 8.13 -31.77
CA PHE A 11 -29.42 6.85 -31.15
C PHE A 11 -28.00 6.39 -31.50
N VAL A 12 -27.43 6.85 -32.62
CA VAL A 12 -26.09 6.45 -33.06
C VAL A 12 -24.99 7.32 -32.43
N ALA A 13 -25.30 8.57 -32.08
CA ALA A 13 -24.35 9.48 -31.43
C ALA A 13 -24.08 9.16 -29.94
N GLY A 14 -24.90 8.32 -29.31
CA GLY A 14 -24.77 7.98 -27.89
C GLY A 14 -23.80 6.85 -27.56
N ILE A 15 -23.31 6.10 -28.55
CA ILE A 15 -22.52 4.86 -28.34
C ILE A 15 -21.01 5.12 -28.44
N THR A 16 -20.56 6.26 -28.98
CA THR A 16 -19.13 6.57 -29.14
C THR A 16 -18.51 7.32 -27.95
N ALA A 17 -19.27 7.57 -26.88
CA ALA A 17 -18.68 7.95 -25.60
C ALA A 17 -18.06 6.70 -24.96
N GLY A 18 -16.96 6.24 -25.55
CA GLY A 18 -16.10 5.25 -24.93
C GLY A 18 -15.78 5.75 -23.53
N LEU A 19 -16.28 5.03 -22.52
CA LEU A 19 -15.77 5.12 -21.16
C LEU A 19 -14.28 4.81 -21.27
N ASN A 20 -13.45 5.85 -21.37
CA ASN A 20 -12.05 5.72 -21.04
C ASN A 20 -12.05 5.35 -19.55
N ALA A 21 -12.02 4.06 -19.26
CA ALA A 21 -11.69 3.55 -17.95
C ALA A 21 -10.25 3.98 -17.70
N GLN A 22 -10.08 5.20 -17.19
CA GLN A 22 -8.82 5.68 -16.69
C GLN A 22 -8.45 4.71 -15.58
N ALA A 23 -7.38 3.93 -15.79
CA ALA A 23 -6.88 3.04 -14.77
C ALA A 23 -6.68 3.87 -13.50
N SER A 24 -7.39 3.50 -12.42
CA SER A 24 -7.18 4.16 -11.15
C SER A 24 -5.73 3.93 -10.76
N THR A 25 -4.99 5.02 -10.57
CA THR A 25 -3.62 5.00 -10.07
C THR A 25 -3.58 4.96 -8.55
N ASP A 26 -4.73 4.75 -7.91
CA ASP A 26 -4.82 4.58 -6.47
C ASP A 26 -4.13 3.28 -6.06
N ILE A 27 -3.38 3.34 -4.96
CA ILE A 27 -2.64 2.20 -4.42
C ILE A 27 -2.87 2.07 -2.92
N ARG A 28 -3.18 0.85 -2.47
CA ARG A 28 -3.29 0.48 -1.06
C ARG A 28 -2.04 -0.26 -0.63
N VAL A 29 -1.30 0.34 0.30
CA VAL A 29 -0.05 -0.23 0.80
C VAL A 29 -0.17 -0.54 2.28
N THR A 30 -0.11 -1.82 2.62
CA THR A 30 -0.01 -2.27 4.01
C THR A 30 1.46 -2.48 4.37
N TYR A 31 1.93 -1.92 5.46
CA TYR A 31 3.36 -1.98 5.80
C TYR A 31 3.62 -2.16 7.30
N ALA A 32 4.81 -2.64 7.64
CA ALA A 32 5.27 -2.79 9.02
C ALA A 32 5.29 -1.44 9.74
N GLY A 33 4.79 -1.37 10.98
CA GLY A 33 4.70 -0.11 11.73
C GLY A 33 6.01 0.69 11.82
N SER A 34 7.16 0.03 11.87
CA SER A 34 8.48 0.69 11.86
C SER A 34 8.77 1.48 10.58
N MET A 35 8.05 1.22 9.48
CA MET A 35 8.18 1.91 8.20
C MET A 35 7.28 3.16 8.11
N GLY A 36 6.43 3.45 9.10
CA GLY A 36 5.42 4.53 9.03
C GLY A 36 6.00 5.87 8.60
N LYS A 37 7.11 6.30 9.21
CA LYS A 37 7.74 7.59 8.85
C LYS A 37 8.16 7.63 7.37
N VAL A 38 8.78 6.56 6.86
CA VAL A 38 9.25 6.49 5.47
C VAL A 38 8.07 6.44 4.51
N MET A 39 7.06 5.64 4.82
CA MET A 39 5.91 5.43 3.95
C MET A 39 5.00 6.66 3.90
N ASP A 40 4.74 7.32 5.03
CA ASP A 40 3.77 8.41 5.10
C ASP A 40 4.37 9.76 4.72
N GLN A 41 5.67 9.97 4.97
CA GLN A 41 6.32 11.28 4.75
C GLN A 41 7.20 11.34 3.51
N ALA A 42 7.61 10.19 2.95
CA ALA A 42 8.50 10.16 1.78
C ALA A 42 7.90 9.36 0.61
N LEU A 43 7.80 8.03 0.75
CA LEU A 43 7.44 7.16 -0.39
C LEU A 43 6.00 7.37 -0.87
N GLY A 44 5.03 7.46 0.04
CA GLY A 44 3.62 7.68 -0.30
C GLY A 44 3.39 9.01 -1.03
N PRO A 45 3.84 10.15 -0.48
CA PRO A 45 3.77 11.44 -1.18
C PRO A 45 4.52 11.47 -2.51
N ALA A 46 5.70 10.84 -2.61
CA ALA A 46 6.46 10.77 -3.84
C ALA A 46 5.72 9.96 -4.93
N PHE A 47 5.13 8.82 -4.56
CA PHE A 47 4.33 8.02 -5.48
C PHE A 47 3.10 8.79 -5.97
N ALA A 48 2.33 9.39 -5.05
CA ALA A 48 1.13 10.15 -5.39
C ALA A 48 1.46 11.34 -6.30
N GLY A 49 2.56 12.06 -6.02
CA GLY A 49 3.02 13.18 -6.84
C GLY A 49 3.47 12.80 -8.25
N GLN A 50 4.05 11.61 -8.43
CA GLN A 50 4.54 11.14 -9.73
C GLN A 50 3.45 10.46 -10.58
N GLN A 51 2.58 9.66 -9.95
CA GLN A 51 1.59 8.84 -10.65
C GLN A 51 0.21 9.51 -10.74
N GLY A 52 -0.01 10.62 -10.04
CA GLY A 52 -1.28 11.34 -10.01
C GLY A 52 -2.43 10.57 -9.35
N GLY A 53 -2.13 9.47 -8.66
CA GLY A 53 -3.10 8.62 -7.95
C GLY A 53 -3.05 8.78 -6.44
N LYS A 54 -4.09 8.29 -5.75
CA LYS A 54 -4.15 8.33 -4.29
C LYS A 54 -3.29 7.24 -3.67
N TYR A 55 -2.47 7.62 -2.69
CA TYR A 55 -1.78 6.68 -1.83
C TYR A 55 -2.58 6.44 -0.55
N GLU A 56 -2.92 5.17 -0.27
CA GLU A 56 -3.59 4.73 0.96
C GLU A 56 -2.68 3.81 1.77
N GLY A 57 -2.01 4.37 2.78
CA GLY A 57 -1.07 3.65 3.65
C GLY A 57 -1.73 3.09 4.93
N GLN A 58 -1.35 1.86 5.31
CA GLN A 58 -1.74 1.25 6.59
C GLN A 58 -0.54 0.63 7.32
N GLY A 59 -0.02 1.34 8.32
CA GLY A 59 1.10 0.90 9.16
C GLY A 59 0.68 0.19 10.43
N GLN A 60 1.02 -1.10 10.59
CA GLN A 60 0.67 -1.92 11.76
C GLN A 60 1.66 -3.08 11.98
N GLY A 61 1.43 -3.92 12.99
CA GLY A 61 2.22 -5.14 13.22
C GLY A 61 2.10 -6.15 12.05
N SER A 62 3.23 -6.51 11.42
CA SER A 62 3.24 -7.29 10.16
C SER A 62 2.55 -8.64 10.25
N TYR A 63 2.68 -9.37 11.36
CA TYR A 63 2.02 -10.66 11.54
C TYR A 63 0.49 -10.56 11.65
N GLY A 64 -0.02 -9.48 12.23
CA GLY A 64 -1.45 -9.21 12.31
C GLY A 64 -1.99 -8.86 10.92
N MET A 65 -1.31 -7.95 10.23
CA MET A 65 -1.68 -7.55 8.86
C MET A 65 -1.66 -8.72 7.88
N ALA A 66 -0.62 -9.55 7.91
CA ALA A 66 -0.54 -10.73 7.04
C ALA A 66 -1.71 -11.70 7.26
N ARG A 67 -2.15 -11.90 8.52
CA ARG A 67 -3.33 -12.73 8.83
C ARG A 67 -4.63 -12.11 8.37
N LEU A 68 -4.79 -10.79 8.49
CA LEU A 68 -5.98 -10.10 7.99
C LEU A 68 -6.06 -10.14 6.46
N LEU A 69 -4.92 -9.98 5.76
CA LEU A 69 -4.82 -10.12 4.31
C LEU A 69 -5.13 -11.56 3.87
N ALA A 70 -4.47 -12.56 4.47
CA ALA A 70 -4.73 -13.97 4.20
C ALA A 70 -6.19 -14.36 4.48
N GLY A 71 -6.78 -13.82 5.54
CA GLY A 71 -8.19 -13.99 5.89
C GLY A 71 -9.17 -13.11 5.10
N LYS A 72 -8.68 -12.33 4.12
CA LYS A 72 -9.45 -11.40 3.26
C LYS A 72 -10.31 -10.40 4.06
N LYS A 73 -9.85 -10.03 5.25
CA LYS A 73 -10.49 -9.02 6.12
C LYS A 73 -10.09 -7.60 5.75
N ILE A 74 -8.91 -7.46 5.14
CA ILE A 74 -8.42 -6.24 4.51
C ILE A 74 -7.86 -6.60 3.12
N THR A 75 -7.69 -5.59 2.27
CA THR A 75 -7.10 -5.74 0.94
C THR A 75 -5.96 -4.75 0.77
N ALA A 76 -4.87 -5.18 0.14
CA ALA A 76 -3.76 -4.31 -0.24
C ALA A 76 -3.20 -4.75 -1.59
N ASP A 77 -2.69 -3.79 -2.34
CA ASP A 77 -1.98 -4.01 -3.60
C ASP A 77 -0.51 -4.34 -3.33
N VAL A 78 0.05 -3.76 -2.26
CA VAL A 78 1.43 -3.97 -1.81
C VAL A 78 1.46 -4.27 -0.32
N PHE A 79 2.25 -5.28 0.06
CA PHE A 79 2.55 -5.59 1.46
C PHE A 79 4.06 -5.49 1.73
N VAL A 80 4.45 -4.59 2.65
CA VAL A 80 5.83 -4.42 3.10
C VAL A 80 6.00 -4.99 4.51
N SER A 81 6.48 -6.23 4.59
CA SER A 81 6.70 -6.91 5.88
C SER A 81 7.97 -6.44 6.60
N ILE A 82 7.99 -6.59 7.92
CA ILE A 82 9.19 -6.37 8.76
C ILE A 82 10.27 -7.44 8.54
N THR A 83 9.87 -8.69 8.26
CA THR A 83 10.76 -9.85 8.10
C THR A 83 10.16 -10.85 7.08
N PRO A 84 10.91 -11.89 6.65
CA PRO A 84 10.38 -12.92 5.76
C PRO A 84 9.21 -13.72 6.35
N GLY A 85 9.12 -13.88 7.67
CA GLY A 85 8.11 -14.71 8.34
C GLY A 85 6.66 -14.37 7.97
N PRO A 86 6.19 -13.12 8.11
CA PRO A 86 4.84 -12.72 7.68
C PRO A 86 4.58 -12.91 6.18
N MET A 87 5.61 -12.91 5.32
CA MET A 87 5.42 -13.16 3.88
C MET A 87 5.02 -14.62 3.63
N GLN A 88 5.52 -15.57 4.44
CA GLN A 88 5.15 -16.98 4.32
C GLN A 88 3.63 -17.18 4.50
N ILE A 89 2.99 -16.41 5.39
CA ILE A 89 1.53 -16.46 5.58
C ILE A 89 0.78 -16.09 4.29
N LEU A 90 1.25 -15.07 3.58
CA LEU A 90 0.62 -14.68 2.31
C LEU A 90 0.91 -15.69 1.20
N LYS A 91 2.10 -16.30 1.20
CA LYS A 91 2.47 -17.36 0.26
C LYS A 91 1.59 -18.60 0.46
N ASP A 92 1.41 -19.04 1.70
CA ASP A 92 0.56 -20.19 2.05
C ASP A 92 -0.92 -19.93 1.73
N ALA A 93 -1.35 -18.66 1.82
CA ALA A 93 -2.68 -18.23 1.40
C ALA A 93 -2.84 -18.09 -0.12
N GLY A 94 -1.78 -18.30 -0.91
CA GLY A 94 -1.78 -18.14 -2.37
C GLY A 94 -1.97 -16.70 -2.84
N LEU A 95 -1.60 -15.72 -2.03
CA LEU A 95 -1.76 -14.29 -2.34
C LEU A 95 -0.52 -13.66 -2.98
N ILE A 96 0.64 -14.31 -2.85
CA ILE A 96 1.90 -13.85 -3.45
C ILE A 96 2.72 -15.04 -3.96
N ASP A 97 3.45 -14.83 -5.06
CA ASP A 97 4.42 -15.81 -5.57
C ASP A 97 5.82 -15.59 -4.99
N ASN A 98 6.21 -14.33 -4.88
CA ASN A 98 7.57 -13.91 -4.55
C ASN A 98 7.58 -12.73 -3.56
N ALA A 99 8.68 -12.60 -2.82
CA ALA A 99 8.96 -11.47 -1.94
C ALA A 99 10.37 -10.95 -2.23
N VAL A 100 10.52 -9.62 -2.34
CA VAL A 100 11.80 -8.97 -2.64
C VAL A 100 12.32 -8.26 -1.38
N PRO A 101 13.55 -8.54 -0.91
CA PRO A 101 14.18 -7.76 0.15
C PRO A 101 14.46 -6.33 -0.33
N VAL A 102 13.91 -5.33 0.34
CA VAL A 102 14.06 -3.91 -0.04
C VAL A 102 14.78 -3.06 1.01
N ALA A 103 14.95 -3.57 2.23
CA ALA A 103 15.56 -2.84 3.33
C ALA A 103 16.13 -3.80 4.38
N SER A 104 17.03 -3.27 5.21
CA SER A 104 17.57 -3.96 6.41
C SER A 104 17.55 -2.99 7.59
N THR A 105 17.42 -3.53 8.80
CA THR A 105 17.52 -2.77 10.04
C THR A 105 18.47 -3.48 11.01
N SER A 106 18.96 -2.75 12.01
CA SER A 106 19.76 -3.30 13.10
C SER A 106 19.00 -3.21 14.40
N MET A 107 19.09 -4.27 15.22
CA MET A 107 18.58 -4.23 16.58
C MET A 107 19.51 -3.38 17.45
N VAL A 108 18.91 -2.40 18.13
CA VAL A 108 19.62 -1.49 19.04
C VAL A 108 18.84 -1.36 20.34
N ILE A 109 19.52 -0.92 21.39
CA ILE A 109 18.89 -0.51 22.64
C ILE A 109 18.75 1.01 22.59
N ALA A 110 17.53 1.49 22.39
CA ALA A 110 17.23 2.90 22.56
C ALA A 110 17.06 3.21 24.06
N TYR A 111 17.59 4.34 24.51
CA TYR A 111 17.45 4.82 25.89
C TYR A 111 17.08 6.31 25.87
N SER A 112 16.48 6.80 26.96
CA SER A 112 16.28 8.24 27.17
C SER A 112 17.29 8.78 28.20
N PRO A 113 17.68 10.06 28.13
CA PRO A 113 18.58 10.67 29.11
C PRO A 113 18.07 10.58 30.57
N GLU A 114 16.76 10.44 30.76
CA GLU A 114 16.08 10.31 32.04
C GLU A 114 16.02 8.87 32.56
N SER A 115 16.47 7.90 31.76
CA SER A 115 16.45 6.48 32.12
C SER A 115 17.46 6.17 33.23
N LYS A 116 17.13 5.23 34.12
CA LYS A 116 17.98 4.82 35.26
C LYS A 116 19.45 4.52 34.88
N PHE A 117 19.66 3.99 33.68
CA PHE A 117 20.98 3.59 33.18
C PHE A 117 21.55 4.53 32.10
N ALA A 118 21.02 5.75 31.96
CA ALA A 118 21.40 6.68 30.90
C ALA A 118 22.91 6.98 30.89
N HIS A 119 23.52 7.14 32.07
CA HIS A 119 24.96 7.40 32.19
C HIS A 119 25.80 6.20 31.71
N GLN A 120 25.34 4.97 31.93
CA GLN A 120 26.03 3.78 31.43
C GLN A 120 25.93 3.67 29.91
N PHE A 121 24.76 3.95 29.34
CA PHE A 121 24.57 3.92 27.88
C PHE A 121 25.22 5.10 27.15
N SER A 122 25.46 6.25 27.80
CA SER A 122 26.17 7.38 27.16
C SER A 122 27.68 7.18 27.06
N GLN A 123 28.23 6.17 27.76
CA GLN A 123 29.66 5.85 27.77
C GLN A 123 30.02 4.65 26.89
N SER A 124 29.04 3.97 26.30
CA SER A 124 29.21 2.86 25.34
C SER A 124 29.29 3.37 23.91
#